data_AF-A0AAW2GSX8-F1
#
_entry.id   AF-A0AAW2GSX8-F1
#
_cell.length_a   1.000
_cell.length_b   1.000
_cell.length_c   1.000
_cell.angle_alpha   90.00
_cell.angle_beta   90.00
_cell.angle_gamma   90.00
#
_symmetry.space_group_name_H-M   'P 1'
#
loop_
_entity.id
_entity.type
_entity.pdbx_description
1 polymer ?
#
loop_
_entity_poly.entity_id
_entity_poly.type
_entity_poly.pdbx_seq_one_letter_code
_entity_poly.pdbx_strand_id
1 'polypeptide(L)'
;MKFILFTFVIVIMFSEKRSQSISYFLSTFLNFLCPKDPGLIKVKRINQAERVNNAKVLDFIGLVERYHYPAEEHSVTTEDGYNLVIHRIPRSPLSNNQKRKEIVFLLHGMIASSDYWVLYDPSKCLGMYM
;
A
#
# COMPACT_ATOMS: atom_id res chain seq x y z
N MET A 1 -5.98 -25.03 -6.66
CA MET A 1 -5.13 -25.40 -5.49
C MET A 1 -4.99 -24.27 -4.46
N LYS A 2 -4.81 -23.00 -4.87
CA LYS A 2 -4.66 -21.85 -3.94
C LYS A 2 -5.89 -21.58 -3.02
N PHE A 3 -7.12 -21.77 -3.51
CA PHE A 3 -8.34 -21.60 -2.71
C PHE A 3 -8.50 -22.60 -1.55
N ILE A 4 -8.07 -23.85 -1.77
CA ILE A 4 -8.14 -24.90 -0.74
C ILE A 4 -7.18 -24.57 0.40
N LEU A 5 -6.00 -24.02 0.08
CA LEU A 5 -5.03 -23.57 1.07
C LEU A 5 -5.60 -22.41 1.90
N PHE A 6 -6.29 -21.46 1.25
CA PHE A 6 -6.91 -20.31 1.92
C PHE A 6 -8.00 -20.73 2.90
N THR A 7 -8.88 -21.66 2.51
CA THR A 7 -9.92 -22.18 3.41
C THR A 7 -9.32 -22.97 4.56
N PHE A 8 -8.25 -23.74 4.32
CA PHE A 8 -7.54 -24.47 5.38
C PHE A 8 -6.89 -23.52 6.41
N VAL A 9 -6.33 -22.41 5.94
CA VAL A 9 -5.73 -21.37 6.80
C VAL A 9 -6.79 -20.67 7.65
N ILE A 10 -7.97 -20.36 7.10
CA ILE A 10 -9.11 -19.81 7.87
C ILE A 10 -9.55 -20.80 8.97
N VAL A 11 -9.63 -22.10 8.66
CA VAL A 11 -10.01 -23.13 9.63
C VAL A 11 -8.97 -23.25 10.76
N ILE A 12 -7.67 -23.19 10.45
CA ILE A 12 -6.59 -23.22 11.45
C ILE A 12 -6.63 -21.98 12.37
N MET A 13 -6.98 -20.80 11.84
CA MET A 13 -7.12 -19.56 12.63
C MET A 13 -8.22 -19.64 13.69
N PHE A 14 -9.31 -20.38 13.43
CA PHE A 14 -10.40 -20.57 14.39
C PHE A 14 -10.15 -21.70 15.40
N SER A 15 -9.20 -22.61 15.12
CA SER A 15 -9.03 -23.85 15.88
C SER A 15 -8.03 -23.77 17.04
N GLU A 16 -7.10 -22.81 17.09
CA GLU A 16 -5.98 -22.88 18.04
C GLU A 16 -5.72 -21.57 18.82
N LYS A 17 -5.63 -21.72 20.15
CA LYS A 17 -5.31 -20.64 21.10
C LYS A 17 -3.89 -20.10 20.87
N ARG A 18 -3.81 -18.79 20.65
CA ARG A 18 -2.78 -17.82 21.09
C ARG A 18 -1.40 -17.81 20.39
N SER A 19 -1.12 -16.62 19.84
CA SER A 19 0.19 -15.99 19.57
C SER A 19 1.12 -16.61 18.52
N GLN A 20 1.57 -17.86 18.65
CA GLN A 20 2.55 -18.42 17.70
C GLN A 20 1.93 -18.67 16.31
N SER A 21 0.69 -19.15 16.26
CA SER A 21 -0.09 -19.32 15.02
C SER A 21 -0.22 -18.02 14.22
N ILE A 22 -0.38 -16.88 14.89
CA ILE A 22 -0.56 -15.57 14.24
C ILE A 22 0.71 -15.12 13.52
N SER A 23 1.91 -15.38 14.06
CA SER A 23 3.17 -14.98 13.42
C SER A 23 3.45 -15.80 12.16
N TYR A 24 3.24 -17.12 12.21
CA TYR A 24 3.34 -18.00 11.04
C TYR A 24 2.26 -17.70 10.00
N PHE A 25 1.04 -17.45 10.45
CA PHE A 25 -0.04 -16.99 9.58
C PHE A 25 0.34 -15.66 8.91
N LEU A 26 0.74 -14.66 9.68
CA LEU A 26 1.05 -13.33 9.16
C LEU A 26 2.21 -13.39 8.18
N SER A 27 3.27 -14.14 8.48
CA SER A 27 4.39 -14.33 7.53
C SER A 27 3.97 -15.07 6.26
N THR A 28 3.17 -16.13 6.36
CA THR A 28 2.66 -16.87 5.20
C THR A 28 1.71 -16.01 4.36
N PHE A 29 0.83 -15.26 5.03
CA PHE A 29 -0.13 -14.35 4.43
C PHE A 29 0.56 -13.16 3.77
N LEU A 30 1.58 -12.58 4.41
CA LEU A 30 2.38 -11.50 3.83
C LEU A 30 3.21 -11.99 2.65
N ASN A 31 3.80 -13.20 2.70
CA ASN A 31 4.47 -13.77 1.54
C ASN A 31 3.48 -14.03 0.38
N PHE A 32 2.23 -14.40 0.70
CA PHE A 32 1.18 -14.58 -0.30
C PHE A 32 0.72 -13.26 -0.92
N LEU A 33 0.55 -12.20 -0.12
CA LEU A 33 0.09 -10.89 -0.60
C LEU A 33 1.21 -10.03 -1.20
N CYS A 34 2.44 -10.19 -0.73
CA CYS A 34 3.60 -9.37 -1.08
C CYS A 34 4.81 -10.28 -1.36
N PRO A 35 4.93 -10.77 -2.60
CA PRO A 35 6.11 -11.52 -3.00
C PRO A 35 7.37 -10.67 -2.83
N LYS A 36 8.48 -11.33 -2.45
CA LYS A 36 9.73 -10.68 -2.05
C LYS A 36 10.43 -9.90 -3.18
N ASP A 37 10.19 -10.27 -4.43
CA ASP A 37 10.65 -9.52 -5.60
C ASP A 37 9.45 -9.22 -6.52
N PRO A 38 8.83 -8.04 -6.38
CA PRO A 38 7.66 -7.69 -7.16
C PRO A 38 7.98 -7.17 -8.58
N GLY A 39 9.25 -7.11 -9.01
CA GLY A 39 9.58 -6.62 -10.37
C GLY A 39 9.06 -5.21 -10.63
N LEU A 40 9.25 -4.29 -9.66
CA LEU A 40 8.69 -2.94 -9.68
C LEU A 40 9.18 -2.14 -10.89
N ILE A 41 8.25 -1.73 -11.75
CA ILE A 41 8.52 -0.78 -12.83
C ILE A 41 7.98 0.57 -12.39
N LYS A 42 8.85 1.56 -12.23
CA LYS A 42 8.44 2.94 -11.97
C LYS A 42 7.72 3.48 -13.20
N VAL A 43 6.41 3.73 -13.09
CA VAL A 43 5.64 4.30 -14.18
C VAL A 43 5.63 5.82 -14.05
N LYS A 44 5.90 6.49 -15.18
CA LYS A 44 5.93 7.95 -15.25
C LYS A 44 4.49 8.47 -15.41
N ARG A 45 4.06 9.20 -14.37
CA ARG A 45 2.90 10.11 -14.22
C ARG A 45 1.93 10.24 -15.43
N ILE A 46 0.68 9.84 -15.21
CA ILE A 46 -0.48 10.20 -16.05
C ILE A 46 -0.82 11.69 -15.85
N ASN A 47 -1.22 12.38 -16.93
CA ASN A 47 -1.43 13.83 -16.95
C ASN A 47 -2.43 14.31 -15.87
N GLN A 48 -2.07 15.41 -15.21
CA GLN A 48 -2.73 15.96 -14.03
C GLN A 48 -4.20 16.34 -14.26
N ALA A 49 -5.05 15.92 -13.32
CA ALA A 49 -6.35 16.48 -12.92
C ALA A 49 -7.24 16.98 -14.07
N GLU A 50 -8.13 16.11 -14.54
CA GLU A 50 -9.26 16.49 -15.37
C GLU A 50 -10.16 17.45 -14.56
N ARG A 51 -10.25 18.72 -15.00
CA ARG A 51 -11.05 19.74 -14.32
C ARG A 51 -12.53 19.49 -14.63
N VAL A 52 -13.23 18.82 -13.73
CA VAL A 52 -14.69 18.72 -13.79
C VAL A 52 -15.30 19.78 -12.88
N ASN A 53 -15.96 20.79 -13.46
CA ASN A 53 -16.83 21.75 -12.76
C ASN A 53 -16.18 22.46 -11.54
N ASN A 54 -15.02 23.11 -11.72
CA ASN A 54 -14.27 23.87 -10.70
C ASN A 54 -13.77 23.09 -9.47
N ALA A 55 -14.12 21.81 -9.31
CA ALA A 55 -13.56 20.92 -8.30
C ALA A 55 -12.34 20.18 -8.88
N LYS A 56 -11.20 20.24 -8.19
CA LYS A 56 -10.02 19.47 -8.56
C LYS A 56 -10.15 18.06 -7.98
N VAL A 57 -10.50 17.10 -8.82
CA VAL A 57 -10.41 15.67 -8.46
C VAL A 57 -8.92 15.30 -8.43
N LEU A 58 -8.46 14.78 -7.30
CA LEU A 58 -7.07 14.40 -7.08
C LEU A 58 -6.97 12.88 -7.03
N ASP A 59 -6.01 12.34 -7.77
CA ASP A 59 -5.49 10.98 -7.61
C ASP A 59 -4.57 10.90 -6.37
N PHE A 60 -4.07 9.70 -6.04
CA PHE A 60 -3.14 9.51 -4.93
C PHE A 60 -1.97 10.52 -4.98
N ILE A 61 -1.36 10.66 -6.16
CA ILE A 61 -0.22 11.55 -6.38
C ILE A 61 -0.62 12.99 -6.05
N GLY A 62 -1.77 13.45 -6.56
CA GLY A 62 -2.31 14.77 -6.27
C GLY A 62 -2.66 14.99 -4.78
N LEU A 63 -3.20 13.97 -4.11
CA LEU A 63 -3.52 14.01 -2.68
C LEU A 63 -2.28 14.15 -1.80
N VAL A 64 -1.15 13.58 -2.22
CA VAL A 64 0.12 13.66 -1.50
C VAL A 64 0.90 14.92 -1.84
N GLU A 65 1.03 15.23 -3.14
CA GLU A 65 1.82 16.37 -3.62
C GLU A 65 1.24 17.73 -3.23
N ARG A 66 -0.09 17.84 -3.02
CA ARG A 66 -0.72 19.07 -2.51
C ARG A 66 -0.19 19.51 -1.15
N TYR A 67 0.43 18.60 -0.39
CA TYR A 67 1.04 18.87 0.91
C TYR A 67 2.57 18.86 0.85
N HIS A 68 3.16 18.95 -0.34
CA HIS A 68 4.61 18.97 -0.58
C HIS A 68 5.35 17.69 -0.22
N TYR A 69 4.65 16.56 -0.17
CA TYR A 69 5.26 15.24 -0.07
C TYR A 69 5.61 14.73 -1.47
N PRO A 70 6.81 14.18 -1.71
CA PRO A 70 7.08 13.44 -2.94
C PRO A 70 6.22 12.18 -3.00
N ALA A 71 5.73 11.83 -4.18
CA ALA A 71 4.97 10.62 -4.42
C ALA A 71 5.50 9.88 -5.67
N GLU A 72 5.48 8.56 -5.62
CA GLU A 72 5.86 7.68 -6.73
C GLU A 72 4.79 6.63 -6.96
N GLU A 73 4.66 6.20 -8.21
CA GLU A 73 3.78 5.12 -8.64
C GLU A 73 4.62 4.03 -9.30
N HIS A 74 4.36 2.78 -8.94
CA HIS A 74 5.05 1.60 -9.46
C HIS A 74 4.04 0.57 -9.91
N SER A 75 4.24 -0.01 -11.09
CA SER A 75 3.44 -1.14 -11.56
C SER A 75 4.14 -2.46 -11.21
N VAL A 76 3.33 -3.41 -10.73
CA VAL A 76 3.75 -4.77 -10.34
C VAL A 76 2.86 -5.77 -11.02
N THR A 77 3.44 -6.69 -11.77
CA THR A 77 2.68 -7.81 -12.33
C THR A 77 2.81 -9.02 -11.40
N THR A 78 1.68 -9.52 -10.89
CA THR A 78 1.66 -10.73 -10.06
C THR A 78 1.93 -11.99 -10.89
N GLU A 79 2.30 -13.09 -10.23
CA GLU A 79 2.55 -14.37 -10.90
C GLU A 79 1.35 -14.89 -11.70
N ASP A 80 0.13 -14.54 -11.29
CA ASP A 80 -1.13 -14.89 -11.95
C ASP A 80 -1.61 -13.83 -12.96
N GLY A 81 -0.79 -12.81 -13.25
CA GLY A 81 -0.98 -11.89 -14.37
C GLY A 81 -1.77 -10.62 -14.07
N TYR A 82 -2.05 -10.30 -12.80
CA TYR A 82 -2.69 -9.04 -12.43
C TYR A 82 -1.65 -7.92 -12.41
N ASN A 83 -1.98 -6.76 -13.00
CA ASN A 83 -1.14 -5.56 -12.93
C ASN A 83 -1.63 -4.65 -11.80
N LEU A 84 -0.86 -4.60 -10.72
CA LEU A 84 -1.13 -3.81 -9.54
C LEU A 84 -0.39 -2.48 -9.60
N VAL A 85 -1.03 -1.42 -9.12
CA VAL A 85 -0.40 -0.12 -8.92
C VAL A 85 -0.07 0.05 -7.44
N ILE A 86 1.20 0.29 -7.14
CA ILE A 86 1.71 0.54 -5.80
C ILE A 86 2.16 1.99 -5.69
N HIS A 87 1.63 2.69 -4.70
CA HIS A 87 2.02 4.05 -4.40
C HIS A 87 3.06 4.10 -3.28
N ARG A 88 4.04 4.99 -3.43
CA ARG A 88 5.13 5.15 -2.47
C ARG A 88 5.38 6.62 -2.16
N ILE A 89 5.50 6.93 -0.86
CA ILE A 89 5.96 8.22 -0.35
C ILE A 89 7.40 8.03 0.14
N PRO A 90 8.44 8.43 -0.62
CA PRO A 90 9.83 8.13 -0.26
C PRO A 90 10.31 8.95 0.94
N ARG A 91 9.70 10.10 1.21
CA ARG A 91 10.11 10.96 2.31
C ARG A 91 8.98 11.86 2.80
N SER A 92 8.80 11.89 4.12
CA SER A 92 8.10 12.98 4.80
C SER A 92 8.96 14.25 4.92
N PRO A 93 8.43 15.44 4.55
CA PRO A 93 9.04 16.74 4.85
C PRO A 93 9.23 16.99 6.35
N LEU A 94 8.43 16.34 7.21
CA LEU A 94 8.52 16.47 8.67
C LEU A 94 9.72 15.72 9.25
N SER A 95 10.32 14.80 8.49
CA SER A 95 11.45 13.98 8.93
C SER A 95 12.79 14.62 8.51
N ASN A 96 13.54 15.11 9.51
CA ASN A 96 14.86 15.73 9.33
C ASN A 96 16.00 14.70 9.18
N ASN A 97 15.71 13.41 9.39
CA ASN A 97 16.75 12.39 9.41
C ASN A 97 17.02 11.82 8.01
N GLN A 98 18.24 12.05 7.51
CA GLN A 98 18.78 11.46 6.27
C GLN A 98 19.24 10.00 6.42
N LYS A 99 18.96 9.36 7.57
CA LYS A 99 19.37 7.97 7.84
C LYS A 99 18.48 6.97 7.10
N ARG A 100 19.01 5.76 6.88
CA ARG A 100 18.37 4.60 6.26
C ARG A 100 16.95 4.44 6.83
N LYS A 101 15.94 4.71 6.01
CA LYS A 101 14.53 4.69 6.44
C LYS A 101 14.02 3.27 6.46
N GLU A 102 13.29 2.93 7.52
CA GLU A 102 12.51 1.69 7.57
C GLU A 102 11.40 1.76 6.53
N ILE A 103 11.15 0.62 5.89
CA ILE A 103 10.10 0.50 4.88
C ILE A 103 8.84 0.03 5.59
N VAL A 104 7.78 0.81 5.50
CA VAL A 104 6.44 0.44 5.98
C VAL A 104 5.55 0.18 4.78
N PHE A 105 4.86 -0.96 4.78
CA PHE A 105 3.88 -1.32 3.79
C PHE A 105 2.46 -1.20 4.38
N LEU A 106 1.62 -0.38 3.75
CA LEU A 106 0.25 -0.13 4.20
C LEU A 106 -0.74 -0.77 3.21
N LEU A 107 -1.41 -1.82 3.64
CA LEU A 107 -2.44 -2.50 2.87
C LEU A 107 -3.82 -1.99 3.29
N HIS A 108 -4.64 -1.56 2.32
CA HIS A 108 -6.01 -1.17 2.58
C HIS A 108 -6.91 -2.38 2.90
N GLY A 109 -8.07 -2.13 3.52
CA GLY A 109 -9.07 -3.16 3.79
C GLY A 109 -9.93 -3.53 2.58
N MET A 110 -11.00 -4.28 2.82
CA MET A 110 -11.99 -4.59 1.78
C MET A 110 -12.68 -3.31 1.28
N ILE A 111 -12.95 -3.24 -0.04
CA ILE A 111 -13.69 -2.13 -0.66
C ILE A 111 -13.01 -0.77 -0.41
N ALA A 112 -11.68 -0.73 -0.54
CA ALA A 112 -10.86 0.47 -0.36
C ALA A 112 -9.71 0.51 -1.38
N SER A 113 -8.99 1.63 -1.39
CA SER A 113 -7.77 1.86 -2.19
C SER A 113 -6.64 2.39 -1.29
N SER A 114 -5.45 2.58 -1.85
CA SER A 114 -4.31 3.21 -1.18
C SER A 114 -4.59 4.64 -0.70
N ASP A 115 -5.57 5.33 -1.30
CA ASP A 115 -5.90 6.73 -1.00
C ASP A 115 -6.37 6.91 0.44
N TYR A 116 -6.91 5.85 1.05
CA TYR A 116 -7.41 5.87 2.42
C TYR A 116 -6.34 6.29 3.44
N TRP A 117 -5.06 6.05 3.13
CA TRP A 117 -3.94 6.41 3.99
C TRP A 117 -3.50 7.88 3.88
N VAL A 118 -4.02 8.61 2.88
CA VAL A 118 -3.59 9.98 2.51
C VAL A 118 -4.76 10.92 2.21
N LEU A 119 -6.00 10.50 2.48
CA LEU A 119 -7.22 11.20 2.09
C LEU A 119 -7.42 12.55 2.81
N TYR A 120 -6.95 12.64 4.06
CA TYR A 120 -7.13 13.79 4.95
C TYR A 120 -5.83 14.59 5.11
N ASP A 121 -5.83 15.54 6.06
CA ASP A 121 -4.64 16.30 6.40
C ASP A 121 -3.48 15.39 6.85
N PRO A 122 -2.22 15.77 6.59
CA PRO A 122 -1.04 14.97 6.96
C PRO A 122 -0.98 14.57 8.44
N SER A 123 -1.53 15.39 9.33
CA SER A 123 -1.57 15.11 10.77
C SER A 123 -2.58 14.03 11.18
N LYS A 124 -3.52 13.68 10.30
CA LYS A 124 -4.57 12.68 10.52
C LYS A 124 -4.36 11.39 9.71
N CYS A 125 -3.38 11.40 8.81
CA CYS A 125 -3.12 10.34 7.85
C CYS A 125 -1.85 9.57 8.20
N LEU A 126 -1.98 8.27 8.49
CA LEU A 126 -0.87 7.41 8.89
C LEU A 126 0.25 7.38 7.84
N GLY A 127 -0.12 7.34 6.55
CA GLY A 127 0.85 7.29 5.45
C GLY A 127 1.70 8.56 5.32
N MET A 128 1.28 9.68 5.91
CA MET A 128 1.98 10.96 5.83
C MET A 128 2.84 11.27 7.08
N TYR A 129 2.66 10.50 8.16
CA TYR A 129 3.44 10.66 9.38
C TYR A 129 4.82 10.00 9.31
N MET A 130 4.94 8.92 8.54
CA MET A 130 6.15 8.08 8.42
C MET A 130 7.18 8.68 7.46
#